data_AF-A0A7R9ZLM0-F1
#
_entry.id   AF-A0A7R9ZLM0-F1
#
_cell.length_a   1.000
_cell.length_b   1.000
_cell.length_c   1.000
_cell.angle_alpha   90.00
_cell.angle_beta   90.00
_cell.angle_gamma   90.00
#
_symmetry.space_group_name_H-M   'P 1'
#
loop_
_entity.id
_entity.type
_entity.pdbx_description
1 polymer ?
#
loop_
_entity_poly.entity_id
_entity_poly.type
_entity_poly.pdbx_seq_one_letter_code
_entity_poly.pdbx_strand_id
1 'polypeptide(L)'
;MKMLSFAVALQVGIRHVAAFSTSNVVGITGSNAASRSAMTRCFSTMRPIDSGVSRVETLQFLLSKHGAPGSAGCKEANDLESIASIDDAELLNLHPHLHPIARSKSTGNYICALRRAFAEEGASSTMYASSNKAPWPIVETKLGGMGMKVLALNSEHLMRRIVCECDFAGTGDEIIASYNEGLGQEQLNDAALDIPYQRGSVEKLGYGVDKYVLLKVGPFSDIYESLALGHAKGGDESSSLISAEAANGKMTGFGSTFRFYARLLRSFPNREEEARDAARMCLRLPLPSIGMEMDDFREVAVLGQLAEDADSDDDVRSKLQSMYQSYVDHEKDDPHASQGKTPESMAIDEANYLIDTTALKGGEWKEIRSDLAKIYSSVGYNEMAKFVDPSL
;
A
#
# COMPACT_ATOMS: atom_id res chain seq x y z
N MET A 1 -35.30 24.45 -0.45
CA MET A 1 -35.00 23.83 0.85
C MET A 1 -33.51 23.54 0.85
N LYS A 2 -32.73 24.38 1.55
CA LYS A 2 -31.27 24.44 1.50
C LYS A 2 -30.69 23.39 2.47
N MET A 3 -29.78 22.53 2.02
CA MET A 3 -28.83 21.87 2.92
C MET A 3 -27.52 22.66 2.91
N LEU A 4 -27.14 23.16 4.09
CA LEU A 4 -25.88 23.85 4.32
C LEU A 4 -24.75 22.82 4.48
N SER A 5 -23.70 22.97 3.69
CA SER A 5 -22.37 22.44 3.99
C SER A 5 -21.75 23.27 5.12
N PHE A 6 -21.37 22.63 6.22
CA PHE A 6 -20.51 23.21 7.25
C PHE A 6 -19.12 22.57 7.12
N ALA A 7 -18.18 23.30 6.52
CA ALA A 7 -16.76 23.04 6.63
C ALA A 7 -16.21 23.92 7.75
N VAL A 8 -15.74 23.31 8.84
CA VAL A 8 -15.01 24.02 9.90
C VAL A 8 -13.53 23.99 9.53
N ALA A 9 -13.02 25.13 9.08
CA ALA A 9 -11.60 25.37 8.88
C ALA A 9 -10.92 25.63 10.23
N LEU A 10 -9.98 24.78 10.62
CA LEU A 10 -9.04 25.09 11.71
C LEU A 10 -7.78 25.70 11.08
N GLN A 11 -7.69 27.03 11.17
CA GLN A 11 -6.57 27.82 10.68
C GLN A 11 -5.67 28.17 11.87
N VAL A 12 -4.51 27.53 11.97
CA VAL A 12 -3.44 27.95 12.90
C VAL A 12 -2.23 28.35 12.07
N GLY A 13 -1.91 29.64 12.15
CA GLY A 13 -0.93 30.31 11.29
C GLY A 13 0.52 29.93 11.59
N ILE A 14 1.26 29.65 10.52
CA ILE A 14 2.71 29.64 10.52
C ILE A 14 3.18 30.95 9.89
N ARG A 15 3.72 31.85 10.72
CA ARG A 15 4.37 33.08 10.27
C ARG A 15 5.64 32.73 9.52
N HIS A 16 5.78 33.29 8.32
CA HIS A 16 7.00 33.30 7.53
C HIS A 16 8.14 33.95 8.32
N VAL A 17 9.27 33.25 8.43
CA VAL A 17 10.57 33.87 8.71
C VAL A 17 11.42 33.69 7.45
N ALA A 18 11.66 34.79 6.77
CA ALA A 18 12.52 34.87 5.60
C ALA A 18 13.98 34.65 6.03
N ALA A 19 14.65 33.67 5.42
CA ALA A 19 16.09 33.46 5.56
C ALA A 19 16.83 34.52 4.72
N PHE A 20 17.58 35.39 5.39
CA PHE A 20 18.57 36.25 4.77
C PHE A 20 19.78 35.41 4.35
N SER A 21 20.04 35.40 3.05
CA SER A 21 21.27 34.87 2.44
C SER A 21 22.39 35.90 2.59
N THR A 22 23.45 35.57 3.31
CA THR A 22 24.75 36.23 3.18
C THR A 22 25.86 35.20 2.99
N SER A 23 26.33 35.15 1.75
CA SER A 23 27.55 34.47 1.34
C SER A 23 28.75 35.08 2.07
N ASN A 24 29.61 34.25 2.66
CA ASN A 24 31.00 34.64 2.89
C ASN A 24 31.92 33.44 2.64
N VAL A 25 32.69 33.59 1.57
CA VAL A 25 33.80 32.75 1.14
C VAL A 25 35.02 33.10 1.99
N VAL A 26 35.59 32.12 2.70
CA VAL A 26 37.00 32.18 3.13
C VAL A 26 37.57 30.77 3.00
N GLY A 27 38.50 30.60 2.05
CA GLY A 27 39.28 29.38 1.90
C GLY A 27 40.41 29.30 2.92
N ILE A 28 40.68 28.09 3.40
CA ILE A 28 41.94 27.74 4.05
C ILE A 28 42.39 26.38 3.54
N THR A 29 43.53 26.39 2.85
CA THR A 29 44.34 25.25 2.46
C THR A 29 44.99 24.60 3.67
N GLY A 30 44.94 23.27 3.77
CA GLY A 30 45.63 22.53 4.83
C GLY A 30 45.68 21.04 4.52
N SER A 31 46.73 20.63 3.81
CA SER A 31 47.15 19.24 3.64
C SER A 31 47.53 18.60 4.98
N ASN A 32 47.07 17.38 5.24
CA ASN A 32 47.88 16.36 5.90
C ASN A 32 47.33 14.95 5.67
N ALA A 33 48.24 14.05 5.31
CA ALA A 33 48.01 12.67 4.97
C ALA A 33 48.23 11.74 6.18
N ALA A 34 47.65 10.55 6.07
CA ALA A 34 47.93 9.29 6.76
C ALA A 34 47.29 9.04 8.14
N SER A 35 46.25 8.21 8.17
CA SER A 35 46.39 6.80 8.54
C SER A 35 45.12 6.03 8.14
N ARG A 36 45.24 5.16 7.14
CA ARG A 36 44.15 4.30 6.64
C ARG A 36 44.11 3.02 7.48
N SER A 37 43.12 2.89 8.35
CA SER A 37 42.64 1.59 8.79
C SER A 37 41.59 1.11 7.79
N ALA A 38 41.93 0.09 7.02
CA ALA A 38 41.06 -0.50 6.01
C ALA A 38 39.99 -1.36 6.69
N MET A 39 38.88 -0.73 7.09
CA MET A 39 37.62 -1.44 7.24
C MET A 39 37.00 -1.56 5.85
N THR A 40 36.79 -2.79 5.42
CA THR A 40 36.16 -3.19 4.17
C THR A 40 34.82 -2.46 4.01
N ARG A 41 34.82 -1.38 3.24
CA ARG A 41 33.61 -0.72 2.80
C ARG A 41 32.96 -1.65 1.78
N CYS A 42 31.83 -2.25 2.16
CA CYS A 42 30.91 -2.84 1.22
C CYS A 42 30.30 -1.68 0.41
N PHE A 43 30.98 -1.26 -0.65
CA PHE A 43 30.36 -0.42 -1.65
C PHE A 43 29.31 -1.29 -2.35
N SER A 44 28.07 -1.20 -1.90
CA SER A 44 26.92 -1.60 -2.70
C SER A 44 26.98 -0.75 -3.96
N THR A 45 27.37 -1.37 -5.06
CA THR A 45 27.16 -0.81 -6.39
C THR A 45 25.65 -0.62 -6.51
N MET A 46 25.17 0.62 -6.39
CA MET A 46 23.79 0.98 -6.69
C MET A 46 23.45 0.38 -8.06
N ARG A 47 22.70 -0.72 -8.05
CA ARG A 47 21.96 -1.13 -9.23
C ARG A 47 20.97 -0.01 -9.54
N PRO A 48 20.74 0.33 -10.81
CA PRO A 48 19.69 1.27 -11.16
C PRO A 48 18.40 0.81 -10.49
N ILE A 49 17.58 1.78 -10.06
CA ILE A 49 16.27 1.57 -9.44
C ILE A 49 15.37 0.86 -10.48
N ASP A 50 15.47 -0.46 -10.60
CA ASP A 50 14.58 -1.29 -11.43
C ASP A 50 13.42 -1.87 -10.61
N SER A 51 13.46 -1.74 -9.28
CA SER A 51 12.32 -1.96 -8.39
C SER A 51 11.87 -0.62 -7.83
N GLY A 52 10.57 -0.28 -7.90
CA GLY A 52 10.00 0.91 -7.24
C GLY A 52 10.02 0.85 -5.70
N VAL A 53 10.89 0.00 -5.14
CA VAL A 53 11.15 -0.25 -3.73
C VAL A 53 12.47 0.41 -3.37
N SER A 54 12.41 1.45 -2.54
CA SER A 54 13.61 2.10 -2.01
C SER A 54 14.30 1.21 -0.99
N ARG A 55 15.63 1.10 -1.10
CA ARG A 55 16.55 0.45 -0.13
C ARG A 55 16.07 -0.93 0.31
N VAL A 56 15.83 -1.82 -0.66
CA VAL A 56 15.26 -3.16 -0.43
C VAL A 56 16.05 -4.00 0.58
N GLU A 57 17.38 -3.95 0.58
CA GLU A 57 18.22 -4.68 1.55
C GLU A 57 18.00 -4.16 2.98
N THR A 58 17.92 -2.84 3.16
CA THR A 58 17.58 -2.22 4.45
C THR A 58 16.16 -2.62 4.89
N LEU A 59 15.19 -2.60 3.97
CA LEU A 59 13.83 -3.04 4.27
C LEU A 59 13.80 -4.50 4.71
N GLN A 60 14.46 -5.40 3.98
CA GLN A 60 14.56 -6.82 4.32
C GLN A 60 15.20 -7.05 5.69
N PHE A 61 16.27 -6.31 5.99
CA PHE A 61 16.92 -6.34 7.30
C PHE A 61 15.95 -5.91 8.42
N LEU A 62 15.30 -4.76 8.27
CA LEU A 62 14.32 -4.24 9.23
C LEU A 62 13.15 -5.21 9.45
N LEU A 63 12.58 -5.74 8.36
CA LEU A 63 11.52 -6.74 8.39
C LEU A 63 11.97 -8.01 9.13
N SER A 64 13.19 -8.50 8.89
CA SER A 64 13.70 -9.68 9.58
C SER A 64 13.82 -9.45 11.09
N LYS A 65 14.22 -8.25 11.54
CA LYS A 65 14.46 -7.97 12.95
C LYS A 65 13.18 -7.62 13.72
N HIS A 66 12.20 -7.01 13.07
CA HIS A 66 11.01 -6.47 13.73
C HIS A 66 9.71 -7.19 13.35
N GLY A 67 9.63 -7.76 12.15
CA GLY A 67 8.36 -8.08 11.51
C GLY A 67 7.76 -6.85 10.80
N ALA A 68 6.65 -7.06 10.10
CA ALA A 68 5.91 -6.04 9.37
C ALA A 68 4.73 -5.50 10.22
N PRO A 69 4.78 -4.24 10.70
CA PRO A 69 3.66 -3.62 11.40
C PRO A 69 2.39 -3.60 10.55
N GLY A 70 1.23 -3.83 11.19
CA GLY A 70 -0.09 -3.87 10.53
C GLY A 70 -0.40 -5.17 9.77
N SER A 71 0.58 -6.06 9.64
CA SER A 71 0.43 -7.36 9.00
C SER A 71 -0.34 -8.36 9.87
N ALA A 72 -1.13 -9.22 9.23
CA ALA A 72 -1.84 -10.31 9.88
C ALA A 72 -0.92 -11.51 10.18
N GLY A 73 -0.04 -11.89 9.24
CA GLY A 73 0.80 -13.07 9.32
C GLY A 73 2.32 -12.83 9.32
N CYS A 74 2.77 -11.60 9.10
CA CYS A 74 4.19 -11.26 9.00
C CYS A 74 4.68 -10.33 10.12
N LYS A 75 3.98 -10.25 11.25
CA LYS A 75 4.24 -9.26 12.32
C LYS A 75 5.35 -9.63 13.31
N GLU A 76 5.78 -10.88 13.33
CA GLU A 76 6.69 -11.39 14.37
C GLU A 76 8.17 -11.12 14.02
N ALA A 77 8.95 -10.73 15.04
CA ALA A 77 10.38 -10.54 14.92
C ALA A 77 11.10 -11.87 14.62
N ASN A 78 12.10 -11.85 13.72
CA ASN A 78 12.90 -13.00 13.28
C ASN A 78 12.13 -14.09 12.52
N ASP A 79 10.88 -13.82 12.13
CA ASP A 79 10.05 -14.75 11.36
C ASP A 79 10.14 -14.53 9.83
N LEU A 80 10.65 -13.38 9.38
CA LEU A 80 10.73 -13.04 7.96
C LEU A 80 12.09 -13.38 7.34
N GLU A 81 12.06 -14.16 6.25
CA GLU A 81 13.21 -14.48 5.39
C GLU A 81 13.19 -13.61 4.14
N SER A 82 14.35 -13.04 3.78
CA SER A 82 14.49 -12.23 2.58
C SER A 82 14.40 -13.08 1.30
N ILE A 83 13.76 -12.52 0.28
CA ILE A 83 13.69 -13.11 -1.05
C ILE A 83 14.64 -12.35 -1.97
N ALA A 84 15.65 -13.04 -2.48
CA ALA A 84 16.71 -12.42 -3.31
C ALA A 84 16.47 -12.57 -4.82
N SER A 85 15.69 -13.56 -5.25
CA SER A 85 15.34 -13.79 -6.66
C SER A 85 13.92 -14.34 -6.81
N ILE A 86 13.31 -14.10 -7.97
CA ILE A 86 11.96 -14.55 -8.36
C ILE A 86 12.03 -15.83 -9.21
N ASP A 87 13.21 -16.47 -9.33
CA ASP A 87 13.40 -17.67 -10.18
C ASP A 87 12.66 -18.92 -9.66
N ASP A 88 11.98 -18.81 -8.52
CA ASP A 88 11.17 -19.88 -7.98
C ASP A 88 9.81 -19.95 -8.69
N ALA A 89 9.57 -21.07 -9.38
CA ALA A 89 8.33 -21.33 -10.10
C ALA A 89 7.08 -21.24 -9.19
N GLU A 90 7.22 -21.47 -7.89
CA GLU A 90 6.12 -21.29 -6.94
C GLU A 90 5.66 -19.84 -6.88
N LEU A 91 6.59 -18.87 -6.95
CA LEU A 91 6.30 -17.43 -6.88
C LEU A 91 5.50 -16.92 -8.09
N LEU A 92 5.44 -17.69 -9.18
CA LEU A 92 4.53 -17.38 -10.29
C LEU A 92 3.06 -17.43 -9.86
N ASN A 93 2.73 -18.11 -8.75
CA ASN A 93 1.39 -18.08 -8.18
C ASN A 93 1.16 -16.97 -7.15
N LEU A 94 2.04 -15.96 -7.07
CA LEU A 94 1.70 -14.67 -6.48
C LEU A 94 0.92 -13.83 -7.49
N HIS A 95 0.17 -12.84 -6.99
CA HIS A 95 -0.52 -11.86 -7.84
C HIS A 95 0.48 -11.24 -8.85
N PRO A 96 0.15 -11.13 -10.16
CA PRO A 96 1.14 -10.81 -11.20
C PRO A 96 1.82 -9.44 -11.06
N HIS A 97 1.18 -8.51 -10.35
CA HIS A 97 1.72 -7.17 -10.07
C HIS A 97 2.63 -7.09 -8.82
N LEU A 98 2.90 -8.21 -8.15
CA LEU A 98 3.67 -8.21 -6.92
C LEU A 98 5.14 -8.56 -7.15
N HIS A 99 6.00 -7.77 -6.51
CA HIS A 99 7.41 -8.07 -6.34
C HIS A 99 7.64 -8.59 -4.90
N PRO A 100 8.00 -9.86 -4.71
CA PRO A 100 8.19 -10.43 -3.37
C PRO A 100 9.45 -9.87 -2.70
N ILE A 101 9.35 -9.53 -1.41
CA ILE A 101 10.44 -8.94 -0.61
C ILE A 101 10.87 -9.90 0.50
N ALA A 102 9.90 -10.46 1.23
CA ALA A 102 10.15 -11.37 2.33
C ALA A 102 9.00 -12.37 2.51
N ARG A 103 9.28 -13.52 3.13
CA ARG A 103 8.31 -14.57 3.46
C ARG A 103 8.35 -14.88 4.95
N SER A 104 7.17 -15.03 5.56
CA SER A 104 7.03 -15.54 6.93
C SER A 104 7.28 -17.03 6.97
N LYS A 105 8.15 -17.48 7.88
CA LYS A 105 8.38 -18.92 8.13
C LYS A 105 7.17 -19.56 8.80
N SER A 106 6.53 -18.83 9.70
CA SER A 106 5.43 -19.35 10.52
C SER A 106 4.11 -19.45 9.77
N THR A 107 3.77 -18.45 8.95
CA THR A 107 2.48 -18.39 8.24
C THR A 107 2.58 -18.71 6.76
N GLY A 108 3.78 -18.57 6.17
CA GLY A 108 3.96 -18.64 4.73
C GLY A 108 3.46 -17.41 3.97
N ASN A 109 2.97 -16.38 4.66
CA ASN A 109 2.56 -15.12 4.03
C ASN A 109 3.78 -14.37 3.48
N TYR A 110 3.53 -13.52 2.48
CA TYR A 110 4.55 -12.74 1.80
C TYR A 110 4.35 -11.25 2.03
N ILE A 111 5.46 -10.55 2.25
CA ILE A 111 5.54 -9.10 2.11
C ILE A 111 6.00 -8.82 0.68
N CYS A 112 5.21 -8.03 -0.04
CA CYS A 112 5.46 -7.70 -1.44
C CYS A 112 5.34 -6.20 -1.67
N ALA A 113 5.99 -5.70 -2.73
CA ALA A 113 5.69 -4.40 -3.29
C ALA A 113 4.75 -4.54 -4.49
N LEU A 114 3.74 -3.67 -4.56
CA LEU A 114 2.75 -3.65 -5.64
C LEU A 114 3.17 -2.68 -6.75
N ARG A 115 3.56 -3.23 -7.91
CA ARG A 115 3.79 -2.47 -9.13
C ARG A 115 2.46 -2.29 -9.88
N ARG A 116 1.87 -1.10 -9.81
CA ARG A 116 0.66 -0.81 -10.60
C ARG A 116 1.02 -0.68 -12.08
N ALA A 117 0.31 -1.43 -12.93
CA ALA A 117 0.53 -1.43 -14.39
C ALA A 117 0.20 -0.08 -15.03
N PHE A 118 -0.82 0.59 -14.50
CA PHE A 118 -1.32 1.86 -15.00
C PHE A 118 -1.52 2.82 -13.83
N ALA A 119 -1.14 4.06 -14.04
CA ALA A 119 -1.51 5.18 -13.19
C ALA A 119 -2.25 6.16 -14.10
N GLU A 120 -3.48 6.52 -13.76
CA GLU A 120 -4.30 7.40 -14.60
C GLU A 120 -3.56 8.72 -14.89
N GLU A 121 -3.22 8.95 -16.16
CA GLU A 121 -2.83 10.28 -16.64
C GLU A 121 -4.10 11.04 -17.03
N GLY A 122 -4.40 12.13 -16.32
CA GLY A 122 -5.25 13.19 -16.88
C GLY A 122 -6.76 13.17 -16.56
N ALA A 123 -7.23 12.43 -15.56
CA ALA A 123 -8.54 12.73 -14.98
C ALA A 123 -8.41 13.88 -13.97
N SER A 124 -9.36 14.82 -13.97
CA SER A 124 -9.52 15.90 -12.98
C SER A 124 -9.74 15.39 -11.53
N SER A 125 -9.52 14.11 -11.26
CA SER A 125 -9.43 13.55 -9.92
C SER A 125 -7.97 13.58 -9.48
N THR A 126 -7.69 14.42 -8.50
CA THR A 126 -6.40 14.52 -7.80
C THR A 126 -6.03 13.25 -7.01
N MET A 127 -6.60 12.08 -7.33
CA MET A 127 -6.50 10.89 -6.46
C MET A 127 -5.30 9.99 -6.74
N TYR A 128 -4.64 10.07 -7.90
CA TYR A 128 -3.43 9.30 -8.16
C TYR A 128 -2.53 10.05 -9.14
N ALA A 129 -1.37 10.53 -8.67
CA ALA A 129 -0.37 11.06 -9.58
C ALA A 129 0.22 9.92 -10.39
N SER A 130 0.21 10.08 -11.72
CA SER A 130 0.96 9.22 -12.62
C SER A 130 2.44 9.24 -12.25
N SER A 131 3.08 8.07 -12.21
CA SER A 131 4.39 7.90 -12.84
C SER A 131 4.88 6.47 -12.68
N ASN A 132 5.64 6.03 -13.68
CA ASN A 132 6.68 5.00 -13.55
C ASN A 132 7.75 5.33 -12.47
N LYS A 133 7.54 6.35 -11.63
CA LYS A 133 8.39 6.83 -10.54
C LYS A 133 7.65 6.88 -9.19
N ALA A 134 6.37 6.54 -9.15
CA ALA A 134 5.62 6.47 -7.90
C ALA A 134 6.13 5.27 -7.09
N PRO A 135 6.51 5.45 -5.82
CA PRO A 135 7.04 4.36 -5.03
C PRO A 135 5.96 3.31 -4.80
N TRP A 136 6.33 2.03 -4.86
CA TRP A 136 5.38 0.93 -4.85
C TRP A 136 4.83 0.69 -3.44
N PRO A 137 3.50 0.61 -3.26
CA PRO A 137 2.90 0.25 -1.98
C PRO A 137 3.41 -1.09 -1.48
N ILE A 138 3.60 -1.20 -0.17
CA ILE A 138 3.92 -2.47 0.47
C ILE A 138 2.64 -3.14 0.94
N VAL A 139 2.50 -4.40 0.57
CA VAL A 139 1.31 -5.22 0.84
C VAL A 139 1.71 -6.56 1.44
N GLU A 140 0.76 -7.18 2.11
CA GLU A 140 0.80 -8.58 2.51
C GLU A 140 -0.07 -9.41 1.55
N THR A 141 0.38 -10.62 1.22
CA THR A 141 -0.40 -11.58 0.42
C THR A 141 -0.10 -13.02 0.84
N LYS A 142 -0.89 -13.96 0.32
CA LYS A 142 -0.66 -15.41 0.40
C LYS A 142 -0.34 -15.96 -0.97
N LEU A 143 0.49 -17.00 -1.02
CA LEU A 143 0.72 -17.73 -2.26
C LEU A 143 -0.60 -18.39 -2.72
N GLY A 144 -1.02 -18.12 -3.95
CA GLY A 144 -2.34 -18.55 -4.45
C GLY A 144 -3.53 -17.92 -3.70
N GLY A 145 -3.32 -16.84 -2.93
CA GLY A 145 -4.39 -16.11 -2.28
C GLY A 145 -5.20 -15.27 -3.27
N MET A 146 -6.43 -14.89 -2.89
CA MET A 146 -7.32 -14.11 -3.76
C MET A 146 -6.89 -12.65 -3.97
N GLY A 147 -5.93 -12.18 -3.19
CA GLY A 147 -5.54 -10.78 -3.22
C GLY A 147 -4.48 -10.41 -2.19
N MET A 148 -4.59 -9.18 -1.69
CA MET A 148 -3.56 -8.53 -0.90
C MET A 148 -4.15 -7.52 0.08
N LYS A 149 -3.43 -7.29 1.18
CA LYS A 149 -3.74 -6.27 2.18
C LYS A 149 -2.67 -5.19 2.16
N VAL A 150 -3.06 -3.91 2.08
CA VAL A 150 -2.10 -2.81 2.14
C VAL A 150 -1.52 -2.63 3.55
N LEU A 151 -0.21 -2.46 3.63
CA LEU A 151 0.52 -2.18 4.87
C LEU A 151 1.08 -0.76 4.91
N ALA A 152 1.64 -0.28 3.78
CA ALA A 152 2.20 1.05 3.68
C ALA A 152 2.13 1.57 2.25
N LEU A 153 2.12 2.90 2.07
CA LEU A 153 2.15 3.48 0.73
C LEU A 153 3.48 3.28 0.00
N ASN A 154 4.56 2.96 0.72
CA ASN A 154 5.86 2.60 0.15
C ASN A 154 6.81 1.99 1.22
N SER A 155 7.99 1.52 0.77
CA SER A 155 9.00 0.94 1.65
C SER A 155 9.52 1.90 2.71
N GLU A 156 9.69 3.19 2.38
CA GLU A 156 10.23 4.20 3.29
C GLU A 156 9.30 4.49 4.46
N HIS A 157 7.99 4.59 4.19
CA HIS A 157 6.98 4.68 5.25
C HIS A 157 7.06 3.48 6.18
N LEU A 158 7.09 2.25 5.64
CA LEU A 158 7.13 1.03 6.45
C LEU A 158 8.42 0.95 7.30
N MET A 159 9.57 1.21 6.69
CA MET A 159 10.86 1.19 7.39
C MET A 159 10.90 2.25 8.51
N ARG A 160 10.45 3.47 8.23
CA ARG A 160 10.46 4.54 9.23
C ARG A 160 9.48 4.27 10.37
N ARG A 161 8.34 3.61 10.09
CA ARG A 161 7.41 3.14 11.12
C ARG A 161 8.08 2.10 12.04
N ILE A 162 8.75 1.09 11.49
CA ILE A 162 9.50 0.08 12.27
C ILE A 162 10.50 0.76 13.22
N VAL A 163 11.22 1.77 12.72
CA VAL A 163 12.19 2.53 13.50
C VAL A 163 11.52 3.32 14.64
N CYS A 164 10.36 3.93 14.39
CA CYS A 164 9.60 4.65 15.41
C CYS A 164 9.10 3.70 16.51
N GLU A 165 8.60 2.52 16.14
CA GLU A 165 8.14 1.50 17.08
C GLU A 165 9.30 0.96 17.94
N CYS A 166 10.46 0.72 17.33
CA CYS A 166 11.68 0.33 18.05
C CYS A 166 12.16 1.40 19.04
N ASP A 167 12.23 2.66 18.60
CA ASP A 167 12.63 3.80 19.44
C ASP A 167 11.67 3.97 20.63
N PHE A 168 10.35 3.87 20.37
CA PHE A 168 9.33 3.97 21.42
C PHE A 168 9.40 2.81 22.43
N ALA A 169 9.73 1.60 21.98
CA ALA A 169 9.96 0.45 22.86
C ALA A 169 11.29 0.53 23.62
N GLY A 170 12.13 1.54 23.36
CA GLY A 170 13.46 1.69 23.95
C GLY A 170 14.48 0.68 23.40
N THR A 171 14.22 0.07 22.25
CA THR A 171 15.05 -0.96 21.62
C THR A 171 15.62 -0.49 20.28
N GLY A 172 16.29 -1.38 19.53
CA GLY A 172 16.56 -1.18 18.11
C GLY A 172 17.64 -0.17 17.73
N ASP A 173 18.69 0.02 18.53
CA ASP A 173 19.86 0.84 18.13
C ASP A 173 20.43 0.39 16.78
N GLU A 174 20.57 -0.92 16.58
CA GLU A 174 21.00 -1.51 15.30
C GLU A 174 20.03 -1.14 14.16
N ILE A 175 18.72 -1.25 14.41
CA ILE A 175 17.66 -0.93 13.43
C ILE A 175 17.68 0.56 13.05
N ILE A 176 17.80 1.46 14.02
CA ILE A 176 17.89 2.91 13.79
C ILE A 176 19.15 3.22 12.98
N ALA A 177 20.30 2.64 13.33
CA ALA A 177 21.55 2.84 12.62
C ALA A 177 21.46 2.38 11.16
N SER A 178 20.94 1.17 10.92
CA SER A 178 20.76 0.62 9.57
C SER A 178 19.74 1.42 8.75
N TYR A 179 18.65 1.90 9.35
CA TYR A 179 17.70 2.77 8.64
C TYR A 179 18.31 4.11 8.25
N ASN A 180 19.16 4.69 9.10
CA ASN A 180 19.79 5.98 8.83
C ASN A 180 20.92 5.89 7.80
N GLU A 181 21.41 4.69 7.49
CA GLU A 181 22.41 4.50 6.45
C GLU A 181 21.86 4.93 5.08
N GLY A 182 22.59 5.82 4.41
CA GLY A 182 22.21 6.37 3.11
C GLY A 182 21.22 7.54 3.15
N LEU A 183 20.66 7.90 4.30
CA LEU A 183 19.76 9.07 4.44
C LEU A 183 20.52 10.40 4.51
N GLY A 184 19.86 11.47 4.09
CA GLY A 184 20.38 12.85 4.07
C GLY A 184 21.27 13.13 2.87
N GLN A 185 21.12 12.35 1.80
CA GLN A 185 21.92 12.41 0.57
C GLN A 185 21.09 12.86 -0.64
N GLU A 186 19.84 13.31 -0.43
CA GLU A 186 18.89 13.72 -1.46
C GLU A 186 18.58 12.61 -2.47
N GLN A 187 18.58 11.36 -2.00
CA GLN A 187 18.36 10.16 -2.83
C GLN A 187 16.90 9.73 -2.89
N LEU A 188 16.09 10.14 -1.91
CA LEU A 188 14.66 9.84 -1.89
C LEU A 188 13.83 10.95 -2.53
N ASN A 189 12.75 10.57 -3.21
CA ASN A 189 11.80 11.51 -3.81
C ASN A 189 11.08 12.36 -2.73
N ASP A 190 10.86 11.79 -1.54
CA ASP A 190 10.28 12.51 -0.41
C ASP A 190 11.40 13.01 0.52
N ALA A 191 11.68 14.31 0.44
CA ALA A 191 12.70 14.96 1.25
C ALA A 191 12.43 14.85 2.77
N ALA A 192 11.18 14.71 3.20
CA ALA A 192 10.86 14.52 4.62
C ALA A 192 11.29 13.14 5.12
N LEU A 193 11.21 12.12 4.25
CA LEU A 193 11.66 10.76 4.55
C LEU A 193 13.17 10.60 4.37
N ASP A 194 13.83 11.46 3.59
CA ASP A 194 15.30 11.48 3.43
C ASP A 194 16.03 11.99 4.68
N ILE A 195 15.36 12.68 5.60
CA ILE A 195 15.99 13.18 6.83
C ILE A 195 16.25 12.00 7.78
N PRO A 196 17.52 11.76 8.23
CA PRO A 196 17.83 10.72 9.19
C PRO A 196 16.95 10.79 10.44
N TYR A 197 16.50 9.63 10.90
CA TYR A 197 15.73 9.50 12.13
C TYR A 197 16.57 9.83 13.35
N GLN A 198 16.02 10.63 14.27
CA GLN A 198 16.68 10.96 15.53
C GLN A 198 16.06 10.14 16.67
N ARG A 199 16.89 9.40 17.42
CA ARG A 199 16.46 8.65 18.61
C ARG A 199 15.78 9.59 19.62
N GLY A 200 14.70 9.10 20.25
CA GLY A 200 13.86 9.88 21.16
C GLY A 200 12.88 10.82 20.46
N SER A 201 12.74 10.77 19.13
CA SER A 201 11.81 11.65 18.41
C SER A 201 10.35 11.36 18.75
N VAL A 202 9.98 10.09 18.96
CA VAL A 202 8.62 9.71 19.38
C VAL A 202 8.33 10.30 20.75
N GLU A 203 9.23 10.09 21.72
CA GLU A 203 9.09 10.61 23.10
C GLU A 203 9.01 12.14 23.12
N LYS A 204 9.86 12.81 22.32
CA LYS A 204 9.86 14.28 22.21
C LYS A 204 8.52 14.85 21.76
N LEU A 205 7.75 14.11 20.95
CA LEU A 205 6.41 14.52 20.54
C LEU A 205 5.37 14.32 21.67
N GLY A 206 5.55 13.32 22.53
CA GLY A 206 4.77 13.13 23.76
C GLY A 206 3.35 12.58 23.56
N TYR A 207 3.01 12.09 22.36
CA TYR A 207 1.66 11.61 22.02
C TYR A 207 1.58 10.10 21.72
N GLY A 208 2.66 9.35 21.97
CA GLY A 208 2.77 7.93 21.62
C GLY A 208 3.16 7.68 20.16
N VAL A 209 3.50 6.43 19.86
CA VAL A 209 4.05 6.04 18.55
C VAL A 209 3.05 6.18 17.42
N ASP A 210 1.81 5.74 17.59
CA ASP A 210 0.78 5.78 16.53
C ASP A 210 0.53 7.21 16.03
N LYS A 211 0.40 8.17 16.96
CA LYS A 211 0.21 9.57 16.61
C LYS A 211 1.47 10.20 16.03
N TYR A 212 2.66 9.80 16.48
CA TYR A 212 3.91 10.21 15.83
C TYR A 212 3.95 9.74 14.37
N VAL A 213 3.67 8.45 14.14
CA VAL A 213 3.70 7.83 12.82
C VAL A 213 2.72 8.52 11.86
N LEU A 214 1.47 8.75 12.27
CA LEU A 214 0.49 9.45 11.41
C LEU A 214 0.86 10.91 11.10
N LEU A 215 1.55 11.59 12.01
CA LEU A 215 1.92 13.02 11.83
C LEU A 215 3.26 13.23 11.12
N LYS A 216 4.19 12.28 11.21
CA LYS A 216 5.59 12.45 10.81
C LYS A 216 6.11 11.41 9.83
N VAL A 217 5.40 10.30 9.66
CA VAL A 217 5.83 9.21 8.77
C VAL A 217 4.87 9.09 7.60
N GLY A 218 3.60 8.76 7.85
CA GLY A 218 2.64 8.56 6.78
C GLY A 218 1.34 7.92 7.26
N PRO A 219 0.36 7.74 6.37
CA PRO A 219 -0.87 7.04 6.69
C PRO A 219 -0.64 5.52 6.73
N PHE A 220 -1.27 4.86 7.71
CA PHE A 220 -1.28 3.40 7.85
C PHE A 220 -2.69 2.96 8.18
N SER A 221 -3.25 2.04 7.39
CA SER A 221 -4.63 1.58 7.51
C SER A 221 -4.91 1.03 8.90
N ASP A 222 -4.05 0.15 9.42
CA ASP A 222 -4.22 -0.49 10.73
C ASP A 222 -4.21 0.51 11.91
N ILE A 223 -3.44 1.60 11.81
CA ILE A 223 -3.46 2.65 12.84
C ILE A 223 -4.79 3.41 12.80
N TYR A 224 -5.30 3.75 11.61
CA TYR A 224 -6.63 4.36 11.48
C TYR A 224 -7.73 3.42 11.97
N GLU A 225 -7.62 2.12 11.68
CA GLU A 225 -8.55 1.10 12.18
C GLU A 225 -8.54 1.04 13.72
N SER A 226 -7.35 1.01 14.34
CA SER A 226 -7.17 1.03 15.79
C SER A 226 -7.76 2.29 16.42
N LEU A 227 -7.51 3.47 15.84
CA LEU A 227 -8.09 4.74 16.28
C LEU A 227 -9.62 4.74 16.19
N ALA A 228 -10.16 4.28 15.06
CA ALA A 228 -11.61 4.20 14.85
C ALA A 228 -12.27 3.29 15.89
N LEU A 229 -11.73 2.09 16.11
CA LEU A 229 -12.22 1.15 17.12
C LEU A 229 -12.10 1.72 18.54
N GLY A 230 -11.02 2.45 18.84
CA GLY A 230 -10.83 3.15 20.11
C GLY A 230 -11.92 4.20 20.38
N HIS A 231 -12.23 5.03 19.38
CA HIS A 231 -13.31 6.02 19.46
C HIS A 231 -14.69 5.34 19.59
N ALA A 232 -14.96 4.29 18.81
CA ALA A 232 -16.21 3.52 18.90
C ALA A 232 -16.41 2.94 20.30
N LYS A 233 -15.37 2.34 20.89
CA LYS A 233 -15.39 1.81 22.27
C LYS A 233 -15.64 2.91 23.30
N GLY A 234 -15.17 4.13 23.05
CA GLY A 234 -15.43 5.31 23.87
C GLY A 234 -16.83 5.93 23.68
N GLY A 235 -17.66 5.40 22.77
CA GLY A 235 -18.97 5.95 22.44
C GLY A 235 -18.92 7.19 21.54
N ASP A 236 -17.77 7.51 20.95
CA ASP A 236 -17.61 8.63 20.02
C ASP A 236 -17.72 8.12 18.57
N GLU A 237 -18.97 7.96 18.13
CA GLU A 237 -19.28 7.53 16.75
C GLU A 237 -18.67 8.46 15.70
N SER A 238 -18.75 9.78 15.91
CA SER A 238 -18.28 10.76 14.92
C SER A 238 -16.78 10.63 14.69
N SER A 239 -15.98 10.63 15.75
CA SER A 239 -14.52 10.49 15.63
C SER A 239 -14.12 9.11 15.11
N SER A 240 -14.90 8.07 15.43
CA SER A 240 -14.73 6.72 14.91
C SER A 240 -14.87 6.69 13.38
N LEU A 241 -15.99 7.19 12.86
CA LEU A 241 -16.26 7.19 11.42
C LEU A 241 -15.29 8.11 10.67
N ILE A 242 -14.95 9.29 11.21
CA ILE A 242 -13.95 10.19 10.62
C ILE A 242 -12.59 9.50 10.50
N SER A 243 -12.17 8.75 11.51
CA SER A 243 -10.89 8.03 11.48
C SER A 243 -10.87 6.95 10.40
N ALA A 244 -11.96 6.19 10.27
CA ALA A 244 -12.08 5.17 9.24
C ALA A 244 -12.18 5.76 7.82
N GLU A 245 -12.95 6.83 7.64
CA GLU A 245 -13.07 7.53 6.34
C GLU A 245 -11.75 8.18 5.92
N ALA A 246 -10.97 8.71 6.88
CA ALA A 246 -9.63 9.22 6.61
C ALA A 246 -8.72 8.13 6.00
N ALA A 247 -8.84 6.88 6.43
CA ALA A 247 -8.11 5.77 5.82
C ALA A 247 -8.49 5.57 4.35
N ASN A 248 -9.78 5.62 4.01
CA ASN A 248 -10.26 5.50 2.61
C ASN A 248 -9.66 6.57 1.71
N GLY A 249 -9.59 7.82 2.19
CA GLY A 249 -9.04 8.95 1.46
C GLY A 249 -7.51 8.99 1.38
N LYS A 250 -6.79 8.28 2.27
CA LYS A 250 -5.32 8.24 2.30
C LYS A 250 -4.72 6.97 1.68
N MET A 251 -5.42 5.85 1.80
CA MET A 251 -5.05 4.54 1.24
C MET A 251 -5.90 4.27 0.01
N THR A 252 -5.86 5.23 -0.92
CA THR A 252 -6.73 5.25 -2.10
C THR A 252 -6.45 4.02 -2.97
N GLY A 253 -7.51 3.40 -3.49
CA GLY A 253 -7.39 2.30 -4.46
C GLY A 253 -7.15 0.94 -3.82
N PHE A 254 -7.43 0.82 -2.52
CA PHE A 254 -7.46 -0.43 -1.79
C PHE A 254 -8.84 -0.65 -1.17
N GLY A 255 -9.51 -1.73 -1.57
CA GLY A 255 -10.83 -2.12 -1.08
C GLY A 255 -10.87 -2.42 0.42
N SER A 256 -9.75 -2.89 0.99
CA SER A 256 -9.66 -3.28 2.40
C SER A 256 -10.07 -2.18 3.38
N THR A 257 -9.82 -0.91 3.05
CA THR A 257 -10.23 0.23 3.90
C THR A 257 -11.75 0.45 3.86
N PHE A 258 -12.37 0.37 2.68
CA PHE A 258 -13.82 0.41 2.55
C PHE A 258 -14.51 -0.79 3.18
N ARG A 259 -13.89 -1.98 3.13
CA ARG A 259 -14.36 -3.17 3.85
C ARG A 259 -14.40 -2.91 5.36
N PHE A 260 -13.31 -2.43 5.94
CA PHE A 260 -13.28 -2.07 7.36
C PHE A 260 -14.35 -1.01 7.69
N TYR A 261 -14.46 0.03 6.86
CA TYR A 261 -15.43 1.10 7.05
C TYR A 261 -16.88 0.59 7.02
N ALA A 262 -17.22 -0.29 6.09
CA ALA A 262 -18.53 -0.93 6.00
C ALA A 262 -18.86 -1.77 7.25
N ARG A 263 -17.90 -2.55 7.74
CA ARG A 263 -18.04 -3.32 9.00
C ARG A 263 -18.23 -2.40 10.21
N LEU A 264 -17.47 -1.30 10.27
CA LEU A 264 -17.59 -0.33 11.35
C LEU A 264 -18.96 0.36 11.33
N LEU A 265 -19.44 0.82 10.17
CA LEU A 265 -20.78 1.37 10.00
C LEU A 265 -21.85 0.39 10.46
N ARG A 266 -21.75 -0.89 10.05
CA ARG A 266 -22.68 -1.95 10.47
C ARG A 266 -22.73 -2.17 11.98
N SER A 267 -21.68 -1.80 12.71
CA SER A 267 -21.63 -1.93 14.17
C SER A 267 -22.42 -0.84 14.92
N PHE A 268 -22.77 0.26 14.25
CA PHE A 268 -23.57 1.36 14.82
C PHE A 268 -25.05 1.22 14.45
N PRO A 269 -25.97 1.70 15.33
CA PRO A 269 -27.41 1.61 15.06
C PRO A 269 -27.85 2.55 13.92
N ASN A 270 -28.76 2.09 13.06
CA ASN A 270 -29.37 2.88 11.97
C ASN A 270 -28.38 3.32 10.87
N ARG A 271 -27.30 2.55 10.65
CA ARG A 271 -26.26 2.82 9.63
C ARG A 271 -26.21 1.74 8.54
N GLU A 272 -27.25 0.91 8.43
CA GLU A 272 -27.28 -0.26 7.56
C GLU A 272 -27.19 0.11 6.07
N GLU A 273 -27.80 1.21 5.66
CA GLU A 273 -27.72 1.71 4.28
C GLU A 273 -26.33 2.24 3.94
N GLU A 274 -25.72 3.02 4.84
CA GLU A 274 -24.35 3.51 4.68
C GLU A 274 -23.33 2.36 4.64
N ALA A 275 -23.51 1.35 5.51
CA ALA A 275 -22.67 0.16 5.52
C ALA A 275 -22.77 -0.61 4.18
N ARG A 276 -23.99 -0.76 3.66
CA ARG A 276 -24.22 -1.40 2.35
C ARG A 276 -23.55 -0.62 1.22
N ASP A 277 -23.70 0.70 1.22
CA ASP A 277 -23.14 1.55 0.17
C ASP A 277 -21.60 1.56 0.23
N ALA A 278 -21.01 1.58 1.43
CA ALA A 278 -19.56 1.43 1.63
C ALA A 278 -19.05 0.06 1.13
N ALA A 279 -19.77 -1.03 1.41
CA ALA A 279 -19.43 -2.36 0.90
C ALA A 279 -19.52 -2.43 -0.64
N ARG A 280 -20.52 -1.79 -1.24
CA ARG A 280 -20.62 -1.69 -2.72
C ARG A 280 -19.51 -0.83 -3.31
N MET A 281 -19.07 0.21 -2.61
CA MET A 281 -17.87 0.97 -3.02
C MET A 281 -16.61 0.12 -2.94
N CYS A 282 -16.47 -0.74 -1.93
CA CYS A 282 -15.38 -1.72 -1.84
C CYS A 282 -15.31 -2.61 -3.10
N LEU A 283 -16.45 -3.10 -3.58
CA LEU A 283 -16.57 -3.95 -4.78
C LEU A 283 -16.36 -3.21 -6.11
N ARG A 284 -16.25 -1.88 -6.08
CA ARG A 284 -15.90 -1.04 -7.26
C ARG A 284 -14.41 -0.74 -7.35
N LEU A 285 -13.65 -1.08 -6.30
CA LEU A 285 -12.19 -0.99 -6.31
C LEU A 285 -11.62 -2.32 -6.84
N PRO A 286 -10.33 -2.37 -7.24
CA PRO A 286 -9.72 -3.60 -7.72
C PRO A 286 -9.97 -4.75 -6.74
N LEU A 287 -10.61 -5.82 -7.18
CA LEU A 287 -11.10 -6.88 -6.30
C LEU A 287 -9.99 -7.57 -5.47
N PRO A 288 -8.76 -7.79 -6.00
CA PRO A 288 -7.67 -8.31 -5.19
C PRO A 288 -7.27 -7.41 -4.00
N SER A 289 -7.71 -6.15 -3.97
CA SER A 289 -7.38 -5.22 -2.88
C SER A 289 -8.36 -5.28 -1.70
N ILE A 290 -9.40 -6.12 -1.77
CA ILE A 290 -10.38 -6.34 -0.70
C ILE A 290 -9.73 -7.08 0.48
N GLY A 291 -8.94 -8.11 0.18
CA GLY A 291 -8.32 -9.00 1.14
C GLY A 291 -7.64 -10.20 0.48
N MET A 292 -7.16 -11.12 1.32
CA MET A 292 -6.36 -12.28 0.88
C MET A 292 -7.18 -13.57 0.78
N GLU A 293 -8.33 -13.63 1.46
CA GLU A 293 -9.11 -14.86 1.67
C GLU A 293 -10.57 -14.72 1.25
N MET A 294 -11.24 -15.86 1.01
CA MET A 294 -12.66 -15.89 0.64
C MET A 294 -13.56 -15.23 1.68
N ASP A 295 -13.22 -15.33 2.96
CA ASP A 295 -13.94 -14.68 4.05
C ASP A 295 -13.97 -13.15 3.91
N ASP A 296 -12.89 -12.55 3.37
CA ASP A 296 -12.84 -11.11 3.12
C ASP A 296 -13.86 -10.69 2.04
N PHE A 297 -14.01 -11.51 1.00
CA PHE A 297 -14.98 -11.29 -0.08
C PHE A 297 -16.41 -11.55 0.37
N ARG A 298 -16.62 -12.63 1.13
CA ARG A 298 -17.90 -12.99 1.74
C ARG A 298 -18.43 -11.87 2.62
N GLU A 299 -17.61 -11.34 3.51
CA GLU A 299 -18.01 -10.24 4.40
C GLU A 299 -18.53 -9.04 3.60
N VAL A 300 -17.81 -8.64 2.56
CA VAL A 300 -18.21 -7.51 1.70
C VAL A 300 -19.48 -7.83 0.90
N ALA A 301 -19.61 -9.06 0.39
CA ALA A 301 -20.81 -9.50 -0.33
C ALA A 301 -22.06 -9.46 0.56
N VAL A 302 -21.96 -9.92 1.81
CA VAL A 302 -23.05 -9.89 2.79
C VAL A 302 -23.38 -8.45 3.18
N LEU A 303 -22.37 -7.65 3.55
CA LEU A 303 -22.58 -6.25 3.91
C LEU A 303 -23.22 -5.45 2.76
N GLY A 304 -22.82 -5.74 1.52
CA GLY A 304 -23.34 -5.14 0.29
C GLY A 304 -24.70 -5.66 -0.17
N GLN A 305 -25.29 -6.62 0.56
CA GLN A 305 -26.55 -7.30 0.25
C GLN A 305 -26.55 -7.96 -1.13
N LEU A 306 -25.42 -8.54 -1.50
CA LEU A 306 -25.29 -9.39 -2.69
C LEU A 306 -25.39 -10.87 -2.32
N ALA A 307 -25.01 -11.23 -1.10
CA ALA A 307 -25.05 -12.57 -0.54
C ALA A 307 -25.68 -12.54 0.86
N GLU A 308 -26.05 -13.72 1.35
CA GLU A 308 -26.56 -13.96 2.70
C GLU A 308 -25.51 -14.72 3.53
N ASP A 309 -25.53 -14.58 4.85
CA ASP A 309 -24.58 -15.26 5.75
C ASP A 309 -24.59 -16.80 5.58
N ALA A 310 -25.73 -17.36 5.20
CA ALA A 310 -25.92 -18.80 5.02
C ALA A 310 -25.47 -19.34 3.65
N ASP A 311 -25.11 -18.48 2.70
CA ASP A 311 -24.65 -18.89 1.38
C ASP A 311 -23.34 -19.70 1.48
N SER A 312 -23.16 -20.72 0.64
CA SER A 312 -21.87 -21.40 0.52
C SER A 312 -20.82 -20.51 -0.16
N ASP A 313 -19.52 -20.85 -0.07
CA ASP A 313 -18.47 -20.08 -0.75
C ASP A 313 -18.67 -20.04 -2.27
N ASP A 314 -19.19 -21.13 -2.84
CA ASP A 314 -19.49 -21.22 -4.27
C ASP A 314 -20.69 -20.34 -4.66
N ASP A 315 -21.71 -20.24 -3.79
CA ASP A 315 -22.85 -19.33 -4.00
C ASP A 315 -22.40 -17.87 -3.96
N VAL A 316 -21.60 -17.49 -2.96
CA VAL A 316 -21.03 -16.14 -2.82
C VAL A 316 -20.19 -15.81 -4.05
N ARG A 317 -19.28 -16.71 -4.46
CA ARG A 317 -18.45 -16.54 -5.66
C ARG A 317 -19.29 -16.32 -6.91
N SER A 318 -20.31 -17.15 -7.11
CA SER A 318 -21.20 -17.06 -8.27
C SER A 318 -21.97 -15.72 -8.29
N LYS A 319 -22.45 -15.25 -7.13
CA LYS A 319 -23.15 -13.96 -7.00
C LYS A 319 -22.22 -12.78 -7.27
N LEU A 320 -21.00 -12.80 -6.73
CA LEU A 320 -19.98 -11.78 -6.99
C LEU A 320 -19.57 -11.77 -8.47
N GLN A 321 -19.41 -12.93 -9.09
CA GLN A 321 -19.09 -13.03 -10.52
C GLN A 321 -20.24 -12.50 -11.39
N SER A 322 -21.49 -12.83 -11.05
CA SER A 322 -22.66 -12.30 -11.76
C SER A 322 -22.76 -10.78 -11.62
N MET A 323 -22.45 -10.24 -10.44
CA MET A 323 -22.40 -8.80 -10.21
C MET A 323 -21.31 -8.15 -11.05
N TYR A 324 -20.10 -8.69 -11.02
CA TYR A 324 -18.98 -8.14 -11.79
C TYR A 324 -19.25 -8.17 -13.30
N GLN A 325 -19.80 -9.29 -13.79
CA GLN A 325 -20.17 -9.42 -15.21
C GLN A 325 -21.27 -8.42 -15.60
N SER A 326 -22.24 -8.15 -14.72
CA SER A 326 -23.28 -7.15 -14.99
C SER A 326 -22.70 -5.75 -15.19
N TYR A 327 -21.65 -5.36 -14.43
CA TYR A 327 -20.99 -4.07 -14.64
C TYR A 327 -20.29 -4.00 -15.99
N VAL A 328 -19.57 -5.06 -16.35
CA VAL A 328 -18.89 -5.17 -17.65
C VAL A 328 -19.89 -5.13 -18.81
N ASP A 329 -21.03 -5.80 -18.67
CA ASP A 329 -22.07 -5.82 -19.70
C ASP A 329 -22.75 -4.45 -19.83
N HIS A 330 -23.07 -3.80 -18.71
CA HIS A 330 -23.61 -2.43 -18.71
C HIS A 330 -22.67 -1.41 -19.36
N GLU A 331 -21.36 -1.53 -19.16
CA GLU A 331 -20.38 -0.68 -19.84
C GLU A 331 -20.30 -0.96 -21.34
N LYS A 332 -20.59 -2.16 -21.81
CA LYS A 332 -20.62 -2.49 -23.24
C LYS A 332 -21.90 -2.00 -23.92
N ASP A 333 -23.02 -2.08 -23.21
CA ASP A 333 -24.33 -1.71 -23.72
C ASP A 333 -24.53 -0.18 -23.80
N ASP A 334 -23.72 0.60 -23.09
CA ASP A 334 -23.73 2.07 -23.19
C ASP A 334 -23.09 2.52 -24.53
N PRO A 335 -23.86 3.11 -25.46
CA PRO A 335 -23.36 3.56 -26.76
C PRO A 335 -22.29 4.66 -26.65
N HIS A 336 -22.18 5.32 -25.49
CA HIS A 336 -21.18 6.34 -25.20
C HIS A 336 -19.94 5.77 -24.50
N ALA A 337 -20.02 4.61 -23.86
CA ALA A 337 -18.90 4.03 -23.12
C ALA A 337 -17.74 3.58 -24.02
N SER A 338 -18.01 3.22 -25.28
CA SER A 338 -16.98 2.90 -26.26
C SER A 338 -16.54 4.09 -27.12
N GLN A 339 -17.27 5.21 -27.08
CA GLN A 339 -16.93 6.41 -27.85
C GLN A 339 -15.75 7.14 -27.23
N GLY A 340 -14.55 6.91 -27.77
CA GLY A 340 -13.35 7.65 -27.40
C GLY A 340 -12.41 6.95 -26.41
N LYS A 341 -12.64 5.66 -26.08
CA LYS A 341 -11.64 4.87 -25.34
C LYS A 341 -10.39 4.69 -26.20
N THR A 342 -9.23 5.05 -25.65
CA THR A 342 -7.95 4.82 -26.32
C THR A 342 -7.59 3.33 -26.27
N PRO A 343 -6.72 2.83 -27.17
CA PRO A 343 -6.23 1.45 -27.10
C PRO A 343 -5.65 1.10 -25.72
N GLU A 344 -4.97 2.04 -25.09
CA GLU A 344 -4.43 1.91 -23.73
C GLU A 344 -5.56 1.70 -22.71
N SER A 345 -6.63 2.51 -22.74
CA SER A 345 -7.79 2.33 -21.86
C SER A 345 -8.45 0.98 -22.04
N MET A 346 -8.57 0.48 -23.27
CA MET A 346 -9.15 -0.85 -23.52
C MET A 346 -8.27 -1.97 -22.96
N ALA A 347 -6.94 -1.86 -23.09
CA ALA A 347 -6.00 -2.82 -22.50
C ALA A 347 -6.02 -2.77 -20.97
N ILE A 348 -6.24 -1.59 -20.36
CA ILE A 348 -6.46 -1.43 -18.92
C ILE A 348 -7.68 -2.23 -18.47
N ASP A 349 -8.81 -2.02 -19.14
CA ASP A 349 -10.08 -2.69 -18.81
C ASP A 349 -9.96 -4.21 -18.96
N GLU A 350 -9.30 -4.67 -20.03
CA GLU A 350 -9.08 -6.10 -20.29
C GLU A 350 -8.16 -6.73 -19.23
N ALA A 351 -7.06 -6.07 -18.86
CA ALA A 351 -6.16 -6.55 -17.82
C ALA A 351 -6.84 -6.59 -16.44
N ASN A 352 -7.61 -5.55 -16.09
CA ASN A 352 -8.35 -5.49 -14.84
C ASN A 352 -9.43 -6.59 -14.78
N TYR A 353 -10.17 -6.79 -15.86
CA TYR A 353 -11.14 -7.89 -15.97
C TYR A 353 -10.50 -9.25 -15.70
N LEU A 354 -9.34 -9.51 -16.31
CA LEU A 354 -8.62 -10.77 -16.13
C LEU A 354 -8.15 -10.96 -14.68
N ILE A 355 -7.64 -9.90 -14.05
CA ILE A 355 -7.18 -9.91 -12.65
C ILE A 355 -8.34 -10.13 -11.68
N ASP A 356 -9.41 -9.35 -11.81
CA ASP A 356 -10.57 -9.38 -10.90
C ASP A 356 -11.32 -10.72 -11.00
N THR A 357 -11.52 -11.23 -12.21
CA THR A 357 -12.15 -12.56 -12.39
C THR A 357 -11.28 -13.69 -11.86
N THR A 358 -9.96 -13.55 -11.88
CA THR A 358 -9.02 -14.53 -11.29
C THR A 358 -9.06 -14.48 -9.76
N ALA A 359 -9.15 -13.28 -9.18
CA ALA A 359 -9.36 -13.12 -7.74
C ALA A 359 -10.61 -13.88 -7.29
N LEU A 360 -11.75 -13.65 -7.97
CA LEU A 360 -13.02 -14.31 -7.67
C LEU A 360 -12.94 -15.83 -7.80
N LYS A 361 -12.15 -16.35 -8.75
CA LYS A 361 -11.95 -17.80 -8.95
C LYS A 361 -11.00 -18.45 -7.95
N GLY A 362 -10.38 -17.69 -7.05
CA GLY A 362 -9.52 -18.23 -5.99
C GLY A 362 -8.02 -17.96 -6.15
N GLY A 363 -7.58 -17.16 -7.14
CA GLY A 363 -6.19 -16.68 -7.20
C GLY A 363 -5.18 -17.61 -7.88
N GLU A 364 -5.56 -18.35 -8.92
CA GLU A 364 -4.64 -19.10 -9.80
C GLU A 364 -3.86 -18.16 -10.74
N TRP A 365 -3.03 -17.30 -10.14
CA TRP A 365 -2.36 -16.18 -10.82
C TRP A 365 -1.40 -16.61 -11.92
N LYS A 366 -0.79 -17.79 -11.78
CA LYS A 366 0.16 -18.32 -12.76
C LYS A 366 -0.45 -18.47 -14.15
N GLU A 367 -1.75 -18.77 -14.22
CA GLU A 367 -2.44 -19.13 -15.46
C GLU A 367 -2.69 -17.91 -16.36
N ILE A 368 -2.80 -16.72 -15.77
CA ILE A 368 -3.14 -15.48 -16.50
C ILE A 368 -1.94 -14.66 -16.94
N ARG A 369 -0.72 -15.00 -16.51
CA ARG A 369 0.48 -14.18 -16.73
C ARG A 369 0.78 -13.94 -18.21
N SER A 370 0.74 -14.99 -19.02
CA SER A 370 1.02 -14.89 -20.46
C SER A 370 -0.01 -14.01 -21.17
N ASP A 371 -1.27 -14.10 -20.78
CA ASP A 371 -2.33 -13.28 -21.38
C ASP A 371 -2.24 -11.82 -20.93
N LEU A 372 -1.98 -11.55 -19.64
CA LEU A 372 -1.66 -10.21 -19.15
C LEU A 372 -0.48 -9.58 -19.88
N ALA A 373 0.58 -10.36 -20.11
CA ALA A 373 1.76 -9.85 -20.78
C ALA A 373 1.49 -9.49 -22.25
N LYS A 374 0.68 -10.29 -22.97
CA LYS A 374 0.22 -9.94 -24.32
C LYS A 374 -0.60 -8.65 -24.32
N ILE A 375 -1.50 -8.48 -23.36
CA ILE A 375 -2.30 -7.25 -23.19
C ILE A 375 -1.37 -6.05 -23.02
N TYR A 376 -0.40 -6.10 -22.10
CA TYR A 376 0.55 -5.00 -21.90
C TYR A 376 1.44 -4.72 -23.11
N SER A 377 1.97 -5.75 -23.77
CA SER A 377 2.78 -5.59 -24.97
C SER A 377 2.00 -4.98 -26.13
N SER A 378 0.69 -5.26 -26.24
CA SER A 378 -0.15 -4.73 -27.33
C SER A 378 -0.23 -3.19 -27.34
N VAL A 379 -0.04 -2.56 -26.18
CA VAL A 379 -0.05 -1.10 -25.98
C VAL A 379 1.34 -0.52 -25.67
N GLY A 380 2.40 -1.31 -25.88
CA GLY A 380 3.79 -0.87 -25.74
C GLY A 380 4.37 -0.91 -24.32
N TYR A 381 3.64 -1.48 -23.35
CA TYR A 381 4.08 -1.60 -21.94
C TYR A 381 4.96 -2.84 -21.74
N ASN A 382 6.02 -2.97 -22.55
CA ASN A 382 6.87 -4.18 -22.60
C ASN A 382 7.59 -4.46 -21.27
N GLU A 383 7.96 -3.42 -20.53
CA GLU A 383 8.58 -3.57 -19.20
C GLU A 383 7.59 -4.07 -18.14
N MET A 384 6.28 -3.82 -18.32
CA MET A 384 5.24 -4.42 -17.49
C MET A 384 4.94 -5.86 -17.95
N ALA A 385 4.93 -6.11 -19.26
CA ALA A 385 4.75 -7.44 -19.83
C ALA A 385 5.79 -8.43 -19.30
N LYS A 386 7.09 -8.07 -19.36
CA LYS A 386 8.18 -8.88 -18.78
C LYS A 386 8.09 -9.03 -17.26
N PHE A 387 7.53 -8.05 -16.57
CA PHE A 387 7.39 -8.11 -15.13
C PHE A 387 6.29 -9.09 -14.70
N VAL A 388 5.14 -9.09 -15.40
CA VAL A 388 4.05 -10.02 -15.09
C VAL A 388 4.31 -11.42 -15.63
N ASP A 389 5.07 -11.56 -16.71
CA ASP A 389 5.52 -12.84 -17.25
C ASP A 389 7.04 -12.83 -17.45
N PRO A 390 7.80 -13.29 -16.43
CA PRO A 390 9.26 -13.35 -16.50
C PRO A 390 9.81 -14.33 -17.54
N SER A 391 8.96 -15.15 -18.19
CA SER A 391 9.39 -16.09 -19.21
C SER A 391 9.56 -15.47 -20.61
N LEU A 392 9.17 -14.20 -20.78
CA LEU A 392 9.20 -13.45 -22.05
C LEU A 392 10.55 -12.85 -22.43
#